data_AF-A0A9E1B1D1-F1
#
_entry.id   AF-A0A9E1B1D1-F1
#
_cell.length_a   1.000
_cell.length_b   1.000
_cell.length_c   1.000
_cell.angle_alpha   90.00
_cell.angle_beta   90.00
_cell.angle_gamma   90.00
#
_symmetry.space_group_name_H-M   'P 1'
#
loop_
_entity.id
_entity.type
_entity.pdbx_description
1 polymer ?
#
loop_
_entity_poly.entity_id
_entity_poly.type
_entity_poly.pdbx_seq_one_letter_code
_entity_poly.pdbx_strand_id
1 'polypeptide(L)'
;MRKITKKQMLIFIIVSIVLLGIGFIGGFYTKILIDEDQLIKEKEKQTSLSALISESEITKLREKIEKDEADYGDNYQEFKTYNPYVYKKEPDRIYFKSSKIGAFYVFEKEDKNYEHLLEVIEDRMHYSVIDDFNLNCFAPDSINTMMTSGENYIIFDYDNGTLSEFDENYNKDIIFKFLENTRLYRLITYLSYYKEPILKSDLPKKEFANNTSMSGYLYMTYIDGN
;
A
#
# COMPACT_ATOMS: atom_id res chain seq x y z
N MET A 1 -58.58 20.65 -18.44
CA MET A 1 -57.40 19.76 -18.26
C MET A 1 -56.72 19.57 -19.62
N ARG A 2 -55.48 20.06 -19.79
CA ARG A 2 -54.71 19.88 -21.05
C ARG A 2 -54.31 18.40 -21.17
N LYS A 3 -54.69 17.75 -22.27
CA LYS A 3 -54.32 16.35 -22.57
C LYS A 3 -52.82 16.30 -22.88
N ILE A 4 -52.05 15.63 -22.03
CA ILE A 4 -50.63 15.35 -22.25
C ILE A 4 -50.54 14.44 -23.48
N THR A 5 -49.73 14.82 -24.47
CA THR A 5 -49.54 14.01 -25.67
C THR A 5 -48.57 12.87 -25.40
N LYS A 6 -48.72 11.73 -26.09
CA LYS A 6 -47.86 10.53 -25.90
C LYS A 6 -46.35 10.86 -25.99
N LYS A 7 -45.97 11.85 -26.81
CA LYS A 7 -44.58 12.32 -26.98
C LYS A 7 -44.05 13.07 -25.75
N GLN A 8 -44.89 13.86 -25.07
CA GLN A 8 -44.54 14.54 -23.82
C GLN A 8 -44.41 13.56 -22.65
N MET A 9 -45.26 12.52 -22.62
CA MET A 9 -45.19 11.46 -21.62
C MET A 9 -43.90 10.64 -21.74
N LEU A 10 -43.46 10.34 -22.97
CA LEU A 10 -42.20 9.63 -23.22
C LEU A 10 -40.96 10.44 -22.79
N ILE A 11 -40.94 11.75 -23.08
CA ILE A 11 -39.84 12.64 -22.63
C ILE A 11 -39.79 12.71 -21.10
N PHE A 12 -40.94 12.77 -20.42
CA PHE A 12 -41.01 12.77 -18.97
C PHE A 12 -40.44 11.49 -18.35
N ILE A 13 -40.71 10.33 -18.97
CA ILE A 13 -40.17 9.04 -18.52
C ILE A 13 -38.65 9.02 -18.68
N ILE A 14 -38.12 9.46 -19.82
CA ILE A 14 -36.67 9.50 -20.07
C ILE A 14 -35.97 10.42 -19.08
N VAL A 15 -36.49 11.64 -18.85
CA VAL A 15 -35.93 12.59 -17.89
C VAL A 15 -35.99 12.04 -16.46
N SER A 16 -37.05 11.33 -16.09
CA SER A 16 -37.18 10.71 -14.77
C SER A 16 -36.19 9.55 -14.58
N ILE A 17 -35.97 8.73 -15.60
CA ILE A 17 -34.97 7.64 -15.57
C ILE A 17 -33.55 8.21 -15.45
N VAL A 18 -33.23 9.28 -16.19
CA VAL A 18 -31.91 9.94 -16.11
C VAL A 18 -31.69 10.59 -14.74
N LEU A 19 -32.71 11.28 -14.18
CA LEU A 19 -32.63 11.87 -12.84
C LEU A 19 -32.51 10.81 -11.74
N LEU A 20 -33.22 9.68 -11.87
CA LEU A 20 -33.06 8.54 -10.96
C LEU A 20 -31.68 7.91 -11.08
N GLY A 21 -31.13 7.76 -12.29
CA GLY A 21 -29.77 7.26 -12.52
C GLY A 21 -28.68 8.14 -11.90
N ILE A 22 -28.78 9.46 -12.06
CA ILE A 22 -27.82 10.42 -11.46
C ILE A 22 -27.95 10.45 -9.94
N GLY A 23 -29.19 10.41 -9.40
CA GLY A 23 -29.42 10.34 -7.96
C GLY A 23 -28.96 9.03 -7.31
N PHE A 24 -29.08 7.91 -8.03
CA PHE A 24 -28.65 6.59 -7.56
C PHE A 24 -27.12 6.46 -7.56
N ILE A 25 -26.45 6.97 -8.60
CA ILE A 25 -24.99 7.05 -8.64
C ILE A 25 -24.49 8.01 -7.56
N GLY A 26 -25.04 9.23 -7.46
CA GLY A 26 -24.66 10.20 -6.43
C GLY A 26 -24.86 9.69 -4.99
N GLY A 27 -25.94 8.94 -4.73
CA GLY A 27 -26.23 8.35 -3.42
C GLY A 27 -25.35 7.15 -3.06
N PHE A 28 -24.98 6.31 -4.04
CA PHE A 28 -24.06 5.19 -3.81
C PHE A 28 -22.63 5.67 -3.57
N TYR A 29 -22.15 6.62 -4.38
CA TYR A 29 -20.82 7.19 -4.20
C TYR A 29 -20.69 7.94 -2.89
N THR A 30 -21.68 8.75 -2.50
CA THR A 30 -21.64 9.43 -1.18
C THR A 30 -21.67 8.44 -0.03
N LYS A 31 -22.46 7.36 -0.11
CA LYS A 31 -22.47 6.33 0.94
C LYS A 31 -21.14 5.56 1.04
N ILE A 32 -20.57 5.14 -0.09
CA ILE A 32 -19.26 4.45 -0.11
C ILE A 32 -18.16 5.36 0.45
N LEU A 33 -18.15 6.65 0.08
CA LEU A 33 -17.18 7.62 0.59
C LEU A 33 -17.36 7.89 2.10
N ILE A 34 -18.61 7.98 2.57
CA ILE A 34 -18.92 8.12 4.01
C ILE A 34 -18.44 6.88 4.79
N ASP A 35 -18.61 5.68 4.23
CA ASP A 35 -18.15 4.43 4.83
C ASP A 35 -16.60 4.36 4.85
N GLU A 36 -15.92 4.81 3.80
CA GLU A 36 -14.45 4.89 3.74
C GLU A 36 -13.89 5.90 4.76
N ASP A 37 -14.44 7.11 4.82
CA ASP A 37 -14.03 8.13 5.80
C ASP A 37 -14.26 7.69 7.25
N GLN A 38 -15.35 6.95 7.51
CA GLN A 38 -15.60 6.36 8.83
C GLN A 38 -14.60 5.25 9.15
N LEU A 39 -14.31 4.35 8.20
CA LEU A 39 -13.32 3.29 8.36
C LEU A 39 -11.91 3.84 8.63
N ILE A 40 -11.52 4.89 7.90
CA ILE A 40 -10.24 5.59 8.14
C ILE A 40 -10.20 6.14 9.56
N LYS A 41 -11.25 6.86 10.01
CA LYS A 41 -11.32 7.40 11.38
C LYS A 41 -11.28 6.31 12.45
N GLU A 42 -11.81 5.12 12.19
CA GLU A 42 -11.71 4.00 13.13
C GLU A 42 -10.31 3.40 13.17
N LYS A 43 -9.68 3.22 12.01
CA LYS A 43 -8.30 2.73 11.89
C LYS A 43 -7.30 3.70 12.53
N GLU A 44 -7.51 5.00 12.37
CA GLU A 44 -6.70 6.06 13.00
C GLU A 44 -6.79 6.06 14.53
N LYS A 45 -7.82 5.43 15.14
CA LYS A 45 -7.85 5.23 16.61
C LYS A 45 -6.90 4.12 17.06
N GLN A 46 -6.60 3.16 16.20
CA GLN A 46 -5.63 2.10 16.45
C GLN A 46 -4.28 2.57 15.92
N THR A 47 -3.55 3.31 16.75
CA THR A 47 -2.36 4.03 16.29
C THR A 47 -1.09 3.21 16.36
N SER A 48 -1.02 2.12 17.14
CA SER A 48 0.22 1.35 17.32
C SER A 48 -0.01 -0.16 17.43
N LEU A 49 0.99 -0.93 17.00
CA LEU A 49 1.03 -2.39 17.14
C LEU A 49 1.28 -2.79 18.60
N SER A 50 2.02 -1.99 19.36
CA SER A 50 2.26 -2.22 20.79
C SER A 50 0.98 -2.13 21.63
N ALA A 51 -0.01 -1.36 21.20
CA ALA A 51 -1.34 -1.34 21.83
C ALA A 51 -2.20 -2.57 21.48
N LEU A 52 -1.88 -3.30 20.39
CA LEU A 52 -2.64 -4.45 19.92
C LEU A 52 -2.03 -5.80 20.30
N ILE A 53 -0.71 -5.86 20.47
CA ILE A 53 0.04 -7.10 20.65
C ILE A 53 0.54 -7.19 22.10
N SER A 54 0.23 -8.28 22.79
CA SER A 54 0.73 -8.49 24.15
C SER A 54 2.22 -8.84 24.19
N GLU A 55 2.87 -8.62 25.34
CA GLU A 55 4.26 -9.05 25.58
C GLU A 55 4.47 -10.56 25.36
N SER A 56 3.45 -11.37 25.64
CA SER A 56 3.54 -12.81 25.43
C SER A 56 3.50 -13.19 23.94
N GLU A 57 2.74 -12.45 23.14
CA GLU A 57 2.62 -12.68 21.70
C GLU A 57 3.86 -12.19 20.96
N ILE A 58 4.39 -11.02 21.31
CA ILE A 58 5.62 -10.49 20.71
C ILE A 58 6.83 -11.38 21.05
N THR A 59 6.87 -11.99 22.23
CA THR A 59 7.92 -12.94 22.61
C THR A 59 7.87 -14.21 21.74
N LYS A 60 6.67 -14.78 21.54
CA LYS A 60 6.48 -15.93 20.64
C LYS A 60 6.81 -15.58 19.19
N LEU A 61 6.52 -14.34 18.77
CA LEU A 61 6.87 -13.86 17.44
C LEU A 61 8.39 -13.84 17.26
N ARG A 62 9.14 -13.34 18.25
CA ARG A 62 10.60 -13.36 18.25
C ARG A 62 11.17 -14.76 18.12
N GLU A 63 10.69 -15.71 18.92
CA GLU A 63 11.13 -17.13 18.85
C GLU A 63 10.88 -17.73 17.46
N LYS A 64 9.76 -17.37 16.82
CA LYS A 64 9.45 -17.82 15.46
C LYS A 64 10.38 -17.19 14.42
N ILE A 65 10.73 -15.91 14.57
CA ILE A 65 11.70 -15.25 13.69
C ILE A 65 13.07 -15.90 13.84
N GLU A 66 13.56 -16.11 15.06
CA GLU A 66 14.85 -16.78 15.31
C GLU A 66 14.91 -18.16 14.63
N LYS A 67 13.79 -18.90 14.66
CA LYS A 67 13.67 -20.15 13.92
C LYS A 67 13.66 -19.95 12.41
N ASP A 68 12.89 -18.98 11.90
CA ASP A 68 12.85 -18.68 10.47
C ASP A 68 14.26 -18.32 9.95
N GLU A 69 15.03 -17.52 10.68
CA GLU A 69 16.41 -17.16 10.31
C GLU A 69 17.34 -18.37 10.34
N ALA A 70 17.24 -19.22 11.37
CA ALA A 70 18.06 -20.43 11.46
C ALA A 70 17.73 -21.46 10.36
N ASP A 71 16.45 -21.62 10.03
CA ASP A 71 15.99 -22.55 9.00
C ASP A 71 16.34 -22.05 7.59
N TYR A 72 16.36 -20.72 7.38
CA TYR A 72 16.58 -20.14 6.06
C TYR A 72 18.05 -19.85 5.75
N GLY A 73 18.84 -19.42 6.75
CA GLY A 73 20.25 -19.04 6.56
C GLY A 73 20.43 -17.96 5.48
N ASP A 74 21.49 -18.09 4.69
CA ASP A 74 21.90 -17.10 3.69
C ASP A 74 21.18 -17.26 2.32
N ASN A 75 20.00 -17.89 2.29
CA ASN A 75 19.31 -18.23 1.04
C ASN A 75 18.41 -17.11 0.48
N TYR A 76 18.53 -15.88 0.99
CA TYR A 76 17.75 -14.73 0.55
C TYR A 76 17.95 -14.42 -0.94
N GLN A 77 16.85 -14.21 -1.66
CA GLN A 77 16.87 -13.90 -3.07
C GLN A 77 16.83 -12.39 -3.34
N GLU A 78 17.69 -11.92 -4.23
CA GLU A 78 17.61 -10.53 -4.69
C GLU A 78 16.42 -10.34 -5.66
N PHE A 79 15.79 -9.17 -5.58
CA PHE A 79 14.64 -8.83 -6.43
C PHE A 79 15.01 -8.42 -7.86
N LYS A 80 16.24 -7.93 -8.04
CA LYS A 80 16.72 -7.21 -9.24
C LYS A 80 16.47 -7.92 -10.58
N THR A 81 16.45 -9.25 -10.58
CA THR A 81 16.38 -10.07 -11.81
C THR A 81 15.09 -9.87 -12.59
N TYR A 82 13.98 -9.47 -11.95
CA TYR A 82 12.66 -9.45 -12.59
C TYR A 82 12.21 -8.08 -13.10
N ASN A 83 12.61 -6.98 -12.46
CA ASN A 83 12.20 -5.62 -12.83
C ASN A 83 13.36 -4.61 -12.69
N PRO A 84 14.46 -4.77 -13.45
CA PRO A 84 15.68 -3.98 -13.26
C PRO A 84 15.54 -2.49 -13.59
N TYR A 85 14.46 -2.09 -14.26
CA TYR A 85 14.30 -0.74 -14.80
C TYR A 85 13.76 0.26 -13.77
N VAL A 86 12.80 -0.17 -12.94
CA VAL A 86 12.18 0.68 -11.91
C VAL A 86 12.81 0.42 -10.55
N TYR A 87 13.23 -0.82 -10.28
CA TYR A 87 13.88 -1.17 -9.03
C TYR A 87 15.31 -0.65 -8.98
N LYS A 88 15.58 0.27 -8.07
CA LYS A 88 16.94 0.59 -7.63
C LYS A 88 17.13 0.01 -6.24
N LYS A 89 18.25 -0.69 -6.02
CA LYS A 89 18.58 -1.25 -4.70
C LYS A 89 18.81 -0.09 -3.72
N GLU A 90 18.56 -0.35 -2.43
CA GLU A 90 18.79 0.60 -1.33
C GLU A 90 17.93 1.87 -1.37
N PRO A 91 16.64 1.80 -1.04
CA PRO A 91 15.86 3.00 -0.78
C PRO A 91 16.47 3.84 0.36
N ASP A 92 16.11 5.11 0.42
CA ASP A 92 16.56 6.00 1.50
C ASP A 92 15.82 5.67 2.80
N ARG A 93 14.55 5.26 2.68
CA ARG A 93 13.76 4.75 3.79
C ARG A 93 12.74 3.72 3.35
N ILE A 94 12.33 2.87 4.30
CA ILE A 94 11.30 1.85 4.12
C ILE A 94 10.13 2.19 5.03
N TYR A 95 8.95 2.41 4.44
CA TYR A 95 7.72 2.48 5.22
C TYR A 95 7.02 1.14 5.28
N PHE A 96 6.46 0.85 6.44
CA PHE A 96 5.55 -0.26 6.66
C PHE A 96 4.18 0.25 7.06
N LYS A 97 3.14 -0.19 6.34
CA LYS A 97 1.75 -0.10 6.80
C LYS A 97 1.22 -1.50 7.08
N SER A 98 0.77 -1.71 8.31
CA SER A 98 0.10 -2.95 8.69
C SER A 98 -1.37 -2.91 8.34
N SER A 99 -1.93 -4.02 7.86
CA SER A 99 -3.38 -4.26 7.72
C SER A 99 -4.18 -3.95 8.99
N LYS A 100 -3.56 -4.08 10.18
CA LYS A 100 -4.26 -4.03 11.48
C LYS A 100 -4.51 -2.62 11.98
N ILE A 101 -3.60 -1.69 11.73
CA ILE A 101 -3.64 -0.33 12.29
C ILE A 101 -3.74 0.75 11.21
N GLY A 102 -4.18 1.94 11.61
CA GLY A 102 -4.22 3.13 10.75
C GLY A 102 -2.97 3.99 10.87
N ALA A 103 -1.78 3.38 10.93
CA ALA A 103 -0.53 4.11 11.01
C ALA A 103 0.59 3.39 10.26
N PHE A 104 1.66 4.14 10.05
CA PHE A 104 2.86 3.74 9.32
C PHE A 104 4.04 3.61 10.30
N TYR A 105 5.05 2.84 9.91
CA TYR A 105 6.34 2.81 10.59
C TYR A 105 7.42 3.13 9.58
N VAL A 106 8.42 3.89 9.97
CA VAL A 106 9.58 4.19 9.12
C VAL A 106 10.80 3.41 9.59
N PHE A 107 11.54 2.92 8.63
CA PHE A 107 12.88 2.39 8.82
C PHE A 107 13.85 3.24 7.98
N GLU A 108 14.64 4.07 8.65
CA GLU A 108 15.67 4.89 8.01
C GLU A 108 16.89 4.02 7.71
N LYS A 109 17.69 4.41 6.72
CA LYS A 109 18.87 3.65 6.29
C LYS A 109 19.88 3.40 7.42
N GLU A 110 19.93 4.27 8.42
CA GLU A 110 20.79 4.16 9.60
C GLU A 110 20.24 3.22 10.69
N ASP A 111 19.01 2.70 10.56
CA ASP A 111 18.47 1.74 11.50
C ASP A 111 19.30 0.45 11.49
N LYS A 112 19.67 -0.04 12.67
CA LYS A 112 20.50 -1.25 12.83
C LYS A 112 19.96 -2.53 12.15
N ASN A 113 18.65 -2.57 11.87
CA ASN A 113 17.97 -3.72 11.26
C ASN A 113 17.60 -3.44 9.80
N TYR A 114 17.99 -2.29 9.25
CA TYR A 114 17.58 -1.85 7.92
C TYR A 114 18.03 -2.83 6.83
N GLU A 115 19.31 -3.18 6.82
CA GLU A 115 19.90 -4.09 5.82
C GLU A 115 19.19 -5.46 5.84
N HIS A 116 19.05 -6.06 7.02
CA HIS A 116 18.34 -7.34 7.17
C HIS A 116 16.88 -7.25 6.71
N LEU A 117 16.18 -6.18 7.10
CA LEU A 117 14.81 -5.96 6.68
C LEU A 117 14.70 -5.82 5.16
N LEU A 118 15.61 -5.09 4.53
CA LEU A 118 15.66 -4.91 3.08
C LEU A 118 15.86 -6.26 2.37
N GLU A 119 16.80 -7.10 2.84
CA GLU A 119 17.02 -8.45 2.29
C GLU A 119 15.75 -9.32 2.37
N VAL A 120 15.07 -9.32 3.52
CA VAL A 120 13.82 -10.09 3.70
C VAL A 120 12.69 -9.53 2.82
N ILE A 121 12.65 -8.22 2.57
CA ILE A 121 11.69 -7.61 1.66
C ILE A 121 11.99 -8.00 0.22
N GLU A 122 13.24 -7.88 -0.24
CA GLU A 122 13.65 -8.26 -1.60
C GLU A 122 13.33 -9.72 -1.89
N ASP A 123 13.60 -10.60 -0.94
CA ASP A 123 13.27 -12.03 -1.03
C ASP A 123 11.77 -12.24 -1.18
N ARG A 124 10.95 -11.56 -0.38
CA ARG A 124 9.50 -11.69 -0.49
C ARG A 124 8.99 -11.12 -1.82
N MET A 125 9.55 -10.00 -2.28
CA MET A 125 9.23 -9.40 -3.58
C MET A 125 9.60 -10.36 -4.73
N HIS A 126 10.75 -11.03 -4.66
CA HIS A 126 11.21 -12.01 -5.65
C HIS A 126 10.18 -13.12 -5.83
N TYR A 127 9.76 -13.75 -4.74
CA TYR A 127 8.74 -14.81 -4.81
C TYR A 127 7.36 -14.29 -5.21
N SER A 128 6.98 -13.08 -4.80
CA SER A 128 5.70 -12.48 -5.20
C SER A 128 5.59 -12.27 -6.72
N VAL A 129 6.68 -11.95 -7.42
CA VAL A 129 6.66 -11.84 -8.89
C VAL A 129 6.46 -13.19 -9.57
N ILE A 130 7.06 -14.24 -9.02
CA ILE A 130 6.90 -15.61 -9.54
C ILE A 130 5.44 -16.06 -9.39
N ASP A 131 4.82 -15.73 -8.25
CA ASP A 131 3.44 -16.10 -7.94
C ASP A 131 2.39 -15.29 -8.72
N ASP A 132 2.70 -14.04 -9.11
CA ASP A 132 1.77 -13.10 -9.74
C ASP A 132 2.38 -12.43 -10.97
N PHE A 133 2.17 -13.03 -12.14
CA PHE A 133 2.66 -12.52 -13.42
C PHE A 133 2.20 -11.08 -13.73
N ASN A 134 1.02 -10.67 -13.25
CA ASN A 134 0.49 -9.32 -13.50
C ASN A 134 1.08 -8.27 -12.55
N LEU A 135 1.93 -8.70 -11.61
CA LEU A 135 2.58 -7.88 -10.61
C LEU A 135 1.57 -7.06 -9.78
N ASN A 136 0.34 -7.54 -9.57
CA ASN A 136 -0.69 -6.80 -8.85
C ASN A 136 -0.30 -6.48 -7.40
N CYS A 137 0.60 -7.27 -6.82
CA CYS A 137 1.24 -6.93 -5.54
C CYS A 137 2.00 -5.59 -5.58
N PHE A 138 2.43 -5.12 -6.74
CA PHE A 138 3.03 -3.79 -6.95
C PHE A 138 2.06 -2.76 -7.51
N ALA A 139 0.78 -3.09 -7.70
CA ALA A 139 -0.19 -2.10 -8.16
C ALA A 139 -0.30 -0.99 -7.11
N PRO A 140 0.02 0.27 -7.46
CA PRO A 140 0.05 1.37 -6.52
C PRO A 140 -1.34 1.68 -5.99
N ASP A 141 -1.48 1.70 -4.67
CA ASP A 141 -2.71 2.09 -3.99
C ASP A 141 -2.52 3.48 -3.36
N SER A 142 -3.61 4.26 -3.27
CA SER A 142 -3.57 5.53 -2.52
C SER A 142 -3.37 5.27 -1.02
N ILE A 143 -2.84 6.24 -0.27
CA ILE A 143 -2.80 6.15 1.20
C ILE A 143 -4.18 5.83 1.81
N ASN A 144 -5.29 6.37 1.28
CA ASN A 144 -6.62 6.05 1.80
C ASN A 144 -6.97 4.57 1.59
N THR A 145 -6.67 4.05 0.40
CA THR A 145 -6.85 2.64 0.08
C THR A 145 -5.94 1.77 0.94
N MET A 146 -4.69 2.17 1.17
CA MET A 146 -3.81 1.51 2.11
C MET A 146 -4.47 1.47 3.48
N MET A 147 -4.95 2.58 4.03
CA MET A 147 -5.54 2.64 5.37
C MET A 147 -6.76 1.72 5.57
N THR A 148 -7.58 1.54 4.54
CA THR A 148 -8.82 0.74 4.61
C THR A 148 -8.66 -0.69 4.12
N SER A 149 -7.60 -0.99 3.37
CA SER A 149 -7.33 -2.33 2.88
C SER A 149 -6.95 -3.30 4.01
N GLY A 150 -7.31 -4.57 3.81
CA GLY A 150 -6.83 -5.70 4.61
C GLY A 150 -5.40 -6.14 4.29
N GLU A 151 -4.70 -5.41 3.41
CA GLU A 151 -3.35 -5.74 2.96
C GLU A 151 -2.28 -5.05 3.83
N ASN A 152 -1.07 -5.61 3.80
CA ASN A 152 0.13 -4.97 4.34
C ASN A 152 0.94 -4.37 3.21
N TYR A 153 1.62 -3.26 3.48
CA TYR A 153 2.35 -2.52 2.48
C TYR A 153 3.77 -2.27 2.95
N ILE A 154 4.71 -2.49 2.05
CA ILE A 154 6.03 -1.87 2.06
C ILE A 154 6.01 -0.72 1.07
N ILE A 155 6.62 0.40 1.43
CA ILE A 155 6.92 1.48 0.51
C ILE A 155 8.42 1.72 0.56
N PHE A 156 9.09 1.52 -0.57
CA PHE A 156 10.45 1.98 -0.78
C PHE A 156 10.37 3.44 -1.22
N ASP A 157 10.93 4.30 -0.38
CA ASP A 157 10.90 5.73 -0.55
C ASP A 157 12.31 6.24 -0.88
N TYR A 158 12.41 7.04 -1.93
CA TYR A 158 13.66 7.64 -2.38
C TYR A 158 13.60 9.17 -2.29
N ASP A 159 14.68 9.77 -1.82
CA ASP A 159 14.84 11.22 -1.72
C ASP A 159 15.24 11.80 -3.08
N ASN A 160 14.23 12.05 -3.91
CA ASN A 160 14.42 12.70 -5.21
C ASN A 160 14.64 14.21 -5.12
N GLY A 161 14.45 14.84 -3.95
CA GLY A 161 14.66 16.28 -3.77
C GLY A 161 13.80 17.13 -4.73
N THR A 162 14.44 17.84 -5.65
CA THR A 162 13.77 18.65 -6.69
C THR A 162 13.79 17.98 -8.08
N LEU A 163 14.22 16.72 -8.18
CA LEU A 163 14.24 15.98 -9.43
C LEU A 163 12.82 15.74 -9.92
N SER A 164 12.64 15.85 -11.23
CA SER A 164 11.45 15.44 -11.97
C SER A 164 11.53 13.96 -12.36
N GLU A 165 10.39 13.36 -12.68
CA GLU A 165 10.31 11.97 -13.14
C GLU A 165 11.10 11.69 -14.45
N PHE A 166 11.49 12.74 -15.17
CA PHE A 166 12.27 12.66 -16.41
C PHE A 166 13.79 12.75 -16.18
N ASP A 167 14.25 13.00 -14.95
CA ASP A 167 15.67 13.09 -14.62
C ASP A 167 16.28 11.68 -14.50
N GLU A 168 17.47 11.47 -15.09
CA GLU A 168 18.15 10.17 -15.09
C GLU A 168 18.40 9.61 -13.68
N ASN A 169 18.62 10.50 -12.72
CA ASN A 169 18.87 10.16 -11.32
C ASN A 169 17.58 10.00 -10.49
N TYR A 170 16.41 10.26 -11.06
CA TYR A 170 15.14 10.05 -10.38
C TYR A 170 14.96 8.56 -10.07
N ASN A 171 14.47 8.29 -8.86
CA ASN A 171 14.17 6.96 -8.35
C ASN A 171 12.69 6.90 -8.05
N LYS A 172 11.95 6.08 -8.79
CA LYS A 172 10.54 5.90 -8.55
C LYS A 172 10.34 5.12 -7.26
N ASP A 173 9.50 5.63 -6.37
CA ASP A 173 9.08 4.91 -5.17
C ASP A 173 8.40 3.58 -5.55
N ILE A 174 8.53 2.56 -4.70
CA ILE A 174 7.94 1.23 -4.96
C ILE A 174 6.99 0.87 -3.85
N ILE A 175 5.74 0.64 -4.22
CA ILE A 175 4.70 0.12 -3.34
C ILE A 175 4.61 -1.39 -3.53
N PHE A 176 4.71 -2.15 -2.43
CA PHE A 176 4.63 -3.60 -2.44
C PHE A 176 3.62 -4.12 -1.41
N LYS A 177 2.67 -4.92 -1.87
CA LYS A 177 1.58 -5.52 -1.08
C LYS A 177 1.88 -6.96 -0.72
N PHE A 178 1.61 -7.33 0.53
CA PHE A 178 1.86 -8.68 1.00
C PHE A 178 0.94 -9.12 2.15
N LEU A 179 0.83 -10.44 2.30
CA LEU A 179 -0.03 -11.11 3.28
C LEU A 179 0.66 -11.33 4.63
N GLU A 180 -0.15 -11.50 5.68
CA GLU A 180 0.31 -11.64 7.08
C GLU A 180 1.06 -12.96 7.38
N ASN A 181 0.90 -14.00 6.56
CA ASN A 181 1.47 -15.32 6.83
C ASN A 181 2.93 -15.48 6.37
N THR A 182 3.60 -14.38 6.03
CA THR A 182 4.97 -14.36 5.49
C THR A 182 6.03 -14.19 6.58
N ARG A 183 7.28 -14.55 6.28
CA ARG A 183 8.45 -14.23 7.14
C ARG A 183 8.62 -12.73 7.30
N LEU A 184 8.51 -12.00 6.17
CA LEU A 184 8.49 -10.54 6.16
C LEU A 184 7.49 -9.96 7.17
N TYR A 185 6.23 -10.43 7.16
CA TYR A 185 5.23 -9.93 8.10
C TYR A 185 5.66 -10.10 9.56
N ARG A 186 6.21 -11.27 9.90
CA ARG A 186 6.66 -11.54 11.28
C ARG A 186 7.80 -10.61 11.68
N LEU A 187 8.84 -10.54 10.86
CA LEU A 187 9.99 -9.68 11.11
C LEU A 187 9.57 -8.22 11.26
N ILE A 188 8.86 -7.68 10.27
CA ILE A 188 8.53 -6.24 10.25
C ILE A 188 7.53 -5.87 11.35
N THR A 189 6.60 -6.77 11.70
CA THR A 189 5.71 -6.57 12.86
C THR A 189 6.51 -6.53 14.16
N TYR A 190 7.46 -7.44 14.34
CA TYR A 190 8.33 -7.46 15.52
C TYR A 190 9.17 -6.19 15.63
N LEU A 191 9.80 -5.76 14.54
CA LEU A 191 10.59 -4.54 14.52
C LEU A 191 9.74 -3.30 14.80
N SER A 192 8.55 -3.22 14.18
CA SER A 192 7.63 -2.08 14.32
C SER A 192 7.00 -1.97 15.70
N TYR A 193 6.89 -3.08 16.44
CA TYR A 193 6.37 -3.08 17.82
C TYR A 193 7.14 -2.10 18.73
N TYR A 194 8.43 -1.92 18.50
CA TYR A 194 9.31 -1.06 19.30
C TYR A 194 9.53 0.33 18.70
N LYS A 195 8.83 0.67 17.59
CA LYS A 195 8.95 1.97 16.93
C LYS A 195 7.72 2.83 17.19
N GLU A 196 7.93 4.14 17.16
CA GLU A 196 6.82 5.08 17.18
C GLU A 196 6.09 5.06 15.83
N PRO A 197 4.76 4.99 15.84
CA PRO A 197 3.97 5.04 14.63
C PRO A 197 3.88 6.46 14.07
N ILE A 198 3.84 6.58 12.74
CA ILE A 198 3.63 7.81 12.00
C ILE A 198 2.19 7.83 11.50
N LEU A 199 1.45 8.89 11.83
CA LEU A 199 0.09 9.06 11.34
C LEU A 199 0.11 9.51 9.88
N LYS A 200 -0.98 9.19 9.16
CA LYS A 200 -1.19 9.62 7.78
C LYS A 200 -0.98 11.13 7.57
N SER A 201 -1.41 11.97 8.52
CA SER A 201 -1.25 13.44 8.44
C SER A 201 0.20 13.89 8.46
N ASP A 202 1.07 13.04 8.99
CA ASP A 202 2.47 13.36 9.30
C ASP A 202 3.42 12.67 8.32
N LEU A 203 2.89 11.97 7.30
CA LEU A 203 3.69 11.44 6.21
C LEU A 203 4.26 12.59 5.37
N PRO A 204 5.57 12.56 5.07
CA PRO A 204 6.26 13.68 4.41
C PRO A 204 5.88 13.86 2.94
N LYS A 205 5.46 12.77 2.27
CA LYS A 205 5.17 12.74 0.83
C LYS A 205 3.69 12.50 0.57
N LYS A 206 3.06 13.48 -0.11
CA LYS A 206 1.66 13.41 -0.53
C LYS A 206 1.45 12.60 -1.82
N GLU A 207 2.51 12.27 -2.55
CA GLU A 207 2.42 11.55 -3.83
C GLU A 207 1.89 10.11 -3.68
N PHE A 208 2.10 9.48 -2.52
CA PHE A 208 1.44 8.22 -2.16
C PHE A 208 -0.10 8.34 -2.09
N ALA A 209 -0.66 9.55 -2.02
CA ALA A 209 -2.10 9.77 -1.88
C ALA A 209 -2.87 9.77 -3.21
N ASN A 210 -2.18 9.77 -4.35
CA ASN A 210 -2.85 9.79 -5.64
C ASN A 210 -3.39 8.40 -5.99
N ASN A 211 -4.71 8.31 -6.19
CA ASN A 211 -5.32 7.10 -6.69
C ASN A 211 -4.96 6.94 -8.16
N THR A 212 -4.29 5.85 -8.50
CA THR A 212 -3.84 5.54 -9.85
C THR A 212 -4.48 4.25 -10.29
N SER A 213 -5.00 4.22 -11.52
CA SER A 213 -5.59 3.03 -12.13
C SER A 213 -4.53 2.17 -12.86
N MET A 214 -3.24 2.42 -12.58
CA MET A 214 -2.13 1.71 -13.21
C MET A 214 -2.04 0.27 -12.68
N SER A 215 -1.91 -0.69 -13.59
CA SER A 215 -1.62 -2.08 -13.20
C SER A 215 -0.22 -2.19 -12.60
N GLY A 216 0.02 -3.21 -11.78
CA GLY A 216 1.35 -3.41 -11.22
C GLY A 216 2.42 -3.70 -12.26
N TYR A 217 2.07 -4.45 -13.33
CA TYR A 217 2.98 -4.64 -14.46
C TYR A 217 3.41 -3.32 -15.08
N LEU A 218 2.46 -2.43 -15.38
CA LEU A 218 2.78 -1.10 -15.91
C LEU A 218 3.62 -0.32 -14.89
N TYR A 219 3.23 -0.32 -13.63
CA TYR A 219 3.94 0.44 -12.60
C TYR A 219 5.42 0.04 -12.46
N MET A 220 5.73 -1.26 -12.56
CA MET A 220 7.07 -1.82 -12.39
C MET A 220 7.91 -1.87 -13.67
N THR A 221 7.32 -1.71 -14.85
CA THR A 221 8.03 -1.76 -16.14
C THR A 221 8.07 -0.43 -16.88
N TYR A 222 7.20 0.50 -16.51
CA TYR A 222 7.11 1.80 -17.13
C TYR A 222 8.20 2.73 -16.57
N ILE A 223 9.21 2.96 -17.41
CA ILE A 223 10.18 4.04 -17.28
C ILE A 223 9.54 5.25 -17.97
N ASP A 224 9.22 6.30 -17.23
CA ASP A 224 8.72 7.54 -17.84
C ASP A 224 9.82 8.15 -18.73
N GLY A 225 9.53 8.30 -20.04
CA GLY A 225 10.47 8.92 -20.99
C GLY A 225 10.78 8.19 -22.31
N ASN A 226 9.84 7.42 -22.90
CA ASN A 226 9.92 7.00 -24.32
C ASN A 226 8.85 7.67 -25.19
#